data_AF-A0A7X8BVE6-F1
#
_entry.id   AF-A0A7X8BVE6-F1
#
_cell.length_a   1.000
_cell.length_b   1.000
_cell.length_c   1.000
_cell.angle_alpha   90.00
_cell.angle_beta   90.00
_cell.angle_gamma   90.00
#
_symmetry.space_group_name_H-M   'P 1'
#
loop_
_entity.id
_entity.type
_entity.pdbx_description
1 polymer ?
#
loop_
_entity_poly.entity_id
_entity_poly.type
_entity_poly.pdbx_seq_one_letter_code
_entity_poly.pdbx_strand_id
1 'polypeptide(L)'
;DVTELIKAYAQGNFLRNLEMVAENYNVEFEFIPVTVNADGTVKEKLSIDSKRDNNNTIVFKDGDHFKLKITNKGSKPAYYALIDIQPDNVVNLLIPVYDNVRQVRIPNTEFRIMPGESIELDYVFDIFPPTGTEVFKLIASQDPINLEPIVLNKGTGTRGNMNPLEQLLANSYGNTRGSGVSTVPAGSANTYTIVFKIEK
;
A
#
# COMPACT_ATOMS: atom_id res chain seq x y z
N ASP A 1 22.19 2.62 -11.30
CA ASP A 1 22.38 3.77 -12.21
C ASP A 1 21.81 5.03 -11.52
N VAL A 2 22.48 6.18 -11.60
CA VAL A 2 22.01 7.45 -10.99
C VAL A 2 20.62 7.84 -11.53
N THR A 3 20.34 7.52 -12.79
CA THR A 3 19.06 7.80 -13.44
C THR A 3 17.91 7.05 -12.77
N GLU A 4 18.15 5.81 -12.34
CA GLU A 4 17.14 5.00 -11.66
C GLU A 4 16.86 5.50 -10.25
N LEU A 5 17.89 5.95 -9.53
CA LEU A 5 17.74 6.52 -8.19
C LEU A 5 16.90 7.82 -8.22
N ILE A 6 17.14 8.68 -9.20
CA ILE A 6 16.35 9.91 -9.38
C ILE A 6 14.89 9.59 -9.69
N LYS A 7 14.63 8.58 -10.53
CA LYS A 7 13.27 8.13 -10.85
C LYS A 7 12.56 7.55 -9.63
N ALA A 8 13.22 6.67 -8.89
CA ALA A 8 12.69 6.08 -7.66
C ALA A 8 12.36 7.16 -6.63
N TYR A 9 13.26 8.13 -6.42
CA TYR A 9 13.01 9.27 -5.54
C TYR A 9 11.79 10.09 -5.98
N ALA A 10 11.74 10.50 -7.24
CA ALA A 10 10.64 11.32 -7.76
C ALA A 10 9.28 10.62 -7.61
N GLN A 11 9.24 9.33 -7.88
CA GLN A 11 8.04 8.52 -7.87
C GLN A 11 7.60 8.13 -6.46
N GLY A 12 8.53 7.74 -5.58
CA GLY A 12 8.26 7.54 -4.17
C GLY A 12 7.74 8.82 -3.52
N ASN A 13 8.35 9.97 -3.82
CA ASN A 13 7.87 11.26 -3.33
C ASN A 13 6.49 11.63 -3.89
N PHE A 14 6.23 11.39 -5.18
CA PHE A 14 4.89 11.60 -5.76
C PHE A 14 3.84 10.77 -5.02
N LEU A 15 4.11 9.48 -4.80
CA LEU A 15 3.19 8.57 -4.11
C LEU A 15 2.98 8.92 -2.65
N ARG A 16 4.02 9.33 -1.91
CA ARG A 16 3.88 9.80 -0.53
C ARG A 16 2.92 10.98 -0.43
N ASN A 17 3.04 11.93 -1.35
CA ASN A 17 2.24 13.16 -1.39
C ASN A 17 0.91 13.00 -2.17
N LEU A 18 0.64 11.84 -2.76
CA LEU A 18 -0.62 11.58 -3.45
C LEU A 18 -1.73 11.50 -2.41
N GLU A 19 -2.57 12.54 -2.39
CA GLU A 19 -3.76 12.60 -1.55
C GLU A 19 -5.00 12.70 -2.44
N MET A 20 -5.92 11.77 -2.24
CA MET A 20 -7.19 11.70 -2.93
C MET A 20 -8.29 11.57 -1.90
N VAL A 21 -9.31 12.42 -2.02
CA VAL A 21 -10.41 12.47 -1.06
C VAL A 21 -11.69 12.05 -1.77
N ALA A 22 -12.25 10.93 -1.33
CA ALA A 22 -13.55 10.45 -1.74
C ALA A 22 -14.21 9.75 -0.55
N GLU A 23 -14.98 10.49 0.25
CA GLU A 23 -15.56 10.00 1.51
C GLU A 23 -16.39 8.71 1.33
N ASN A 24 -17.01 8.53 0.16
CA ASN A 24 -17.77 7.31 -0.16
C ASN A 24 -16.91 6.03 -0.15
N TYR A 25 -15.60 6.15 -0.36
CA TYR A 25 -14.62 5.07 -0.41
C TYR A 25 -13.57 5.20 0.70
N ASN A 26 -13.94 5.75 1.86
CA ASN A 26 -13.02 5.88 3.00
C ASN A 26 -12.67 4.50 3.59
N VAL A 27 -11.58 3.91 3.11
CA VAL A 27 -11.00 2.68 3.64
C VAL A 27 -9.73 3.03 4.39
N GLU A 28 -9.61 2.49 5.59
CA GLU A 28 -8.46 2.68 6.47
C GLU A 28 -7.85 1.33 6.83
N PHE A 29 -6.60 1.36 7.32
CA PHE A 29 -5.96 0.18 7.88
C PHE A 29 -5.34 0.47 9.23
N GLU A 30 -5.24 -0.57 10.06
CA GLU A 30 -4.62 -0.54 11.38
C GLU A 30 -3.57 -1.65 11.45
N PHE A 31 -2.41 -1.32 12.04
CA PHE A 31 -1.41 -2.31 12.41
C PHE A 31 -1.86 -3.08 13.65
N ILE A 32 -1.72 -4.41 13.61
CA ILE A 32 -1.87 -5.30 14.76
C ILE A 32 -0.50 -5.95 14.95
N PRO A 33 0.37 -5.42 15.83
CA PRO A 33 1.65 -6.06 16.10
C PRO A 33 1.44 -7.45 16.70
N VAL A 34 2.27 -8.41 16.31
CA VAL A 34 2.16 -9.79 16.77
C VAL A 34 3.52 -10.36 17.15
N THR A 35 3.52 -11.36 18.02
CA THR A 35 4.63 -12.30 18.13
C THR A 35 4.27 -13.58 17.39
N VAL A 36 5.27 -14.24 16.81
CA VAL A 36 5.08 -15.49 16.06
C VAL A 36 5.76 -16.66 16.76
N ASN A 37 5.22 -17.85 16.56
CA ASN A 37 5.87 -19.11 16.92
C ASN A 37 6.99 -19.43 15.93
N ALA A 38 7.79 -20.46 16.24
CA ALA A 38 8.86 -20.92 15.35
C ALA A 38 8.36 -21.42 13.98
N ASP A 39 7.08 -21.78 13.87
CA ASP A 39 6.41 -22.17 12.62
C ASP A 39 5.78 -20.99 11.85
N GLY A 40 5.95 -19.75 12.34
CA GLY A 40 5.40 -18.54 11.73
C GLY A 40 3.95 -18.24 12.11
N THR A 41 3.28 -19.09 12.87
CA THR A 41 1.89 -18.83 13.32
C THR A 41 1.84 -17.75 14.39
N VAL A 42 0.76 -16.96 14.42
CA VAL A 42 0.57 -15.93 15.45
C VAL A 42 0.49 -16.57 16.83
N LYS A 43 1.39 -16.16 17.71
CA LYS A 43 1.41 -16.56 19.13
C LYS A 43 0.58 -15.61 19.98
N GLU A 44 0.76 -14.30 19.80
CA GLU A 44 0.10 -13.27 20.60
C GLU A 44 -0.10 -11.99 19.76
N LYS A 45 -1.22 -11.30 20.00
CA LYS A 45 -1.47 -9.95 19.49
C LYS A 45 -1.13 -8.92 20.56
N LEU A 46 -0.36 -7.91 20.18
CA LEU A 46 0.04 -6.82 21.06
C LEU A 46 -0.78 -5.56 20.75
N SER A 47 -0.89 -4.66 21.73
CA SER A 47 -1.44 -3.33 21.45
C SER A 47 -0.49 -2.54 20.55
N ILE A 48 -1.04 -1.78 19.60
CA ILE A 48 -0.26 -0.84 18.78
C ILE A 48 0.49 0.20 19.62
N ASP A 49 -0.01 0.52 20.82
CA ASP A 49 0.63 1.47 21.73
C ASP A 49 1.99 0.97 22.21
N SER A 50 2.23 -0.35 22.23
CA SER A 50 3.54 -0.94 22.53
C SER A 50 4.60 -0.64 21.46
N LYS A 51 4.17 -0.18 20.29
CA LYS A 51 5.03 0.22 19.16
C LYS A 51 5.07 1.73 18.98
N ARG A 52 4.68 2.53 19.98
CA ARG A 52 4.76 4.00 19.88
C ARG A 52 5.96 4.54 20.65
N ASP A 53 6.68 5.46 20.04
CA ASP A 53 7.73 6.23 20.72
C ASP A 53 7.14 7.37 21.57
N ASN A 54 8.00 8.10 22.28
CA ASN A 54 7.59 9.25 23.12
C ASN A 54 6.92 10.38 22.32
N ASN A 55 7.08 10.40 20.99
CA ASN A 55 6.44 11.37 20.08
C ASN A 55 5.17 10.79 19.44
N ASN A 56 4.65 9.69 19.97
CA ASN A 56 3.47 8.98 19.45
C ASN A 56 3.65 8.45 18.01
N THR A 57 4.89 8.33 17.53
CA THR A 57 5.22 7.77 16.21
C THR A 57 5.25 6.25 16.31
N ILE A 58 4.68 5.54 15.33
CA ILE A 58 4.78 4.09 15.27
C ILE A 58 6.21 3.71 14.88
N VAL A 59 6.82 2.83 15.66
CA VAL A 59 8.18 2.33 15.51
C VAL A 59 8.16 0.81 15.58
N PHE A 60 8.56 0.19 14.49
CA PHE A 60 8.88 -1.23 14.42
C PHE A 60 10.39 -1.42 14.43
N LYS A 61 10.84 -2.58 14.91
CA LYS A 61 12.23 -3.02 14.86
C LYS A 61 12.41 -4.10 13.82
N ASP A 62 13.63 -4.28 13.34
CA ASP A 62 14.01 -5.41 12.50
C ASP A 62 13.59 -6.74 13.16
N GLY A 63 12.88 -7.58 12.40
CA GLY A 63 12.31 -8.83 12.86
C GLY A 63 11.00 -8.71 13.64
N ASP A 64 10.41 -7.52 13.77
CA ASP A 64 9.03 -7.40 14.23
C ASP A 64 8.04 -7.97 13.20
N HIS A 65 6.91 -8.45 13.70
CA HIS A 65 5.83 -8.97 12.89
C HIS A 65 4.53 -8.20 13.15
N PHE A 66 3.71 -8.06 12.13
CA PHE A 66 2.38 -7.46 12.28
C PHE A 66 1.37 -8.10 11.33
N LYS A 67 0.10 -7.97 11.69
CA LYS A 67 -1.04 -8.17 10.79
C LYS A 67 -1.68 -6.83 10.47
N LEU A 68 -2.50 -6.81 9.44
CA LEU A 68 -3.28 -5.63 9.06
C LEU A 68 -4.76 -5.91 9.27
N LYS A 69 -5.46 -4.91 9.80
CA LYS A 69 -6.92 -4.86 9.80
C LYS A 69 -7.36 -3.75 8.87
N ILE A 70 -8.18 -4.09 7.88
CA ILE A 70 -8.74 -3.18 6.90
C ILE A 70 -10.18 -2.88 7.30
N THR A 71 -10.57 -1.60 7.29
CA THR A 71 -11.92 -1.17 7.66
C THR A 71 -12.46 -0.20 6.62
N ASN A 72 -13.67 -0.46 6.12
CA ASN A 72 -14.36 0.49 5.24
C ASN A 72 -15.30 1.37 6.07
N LYS A 73 -14.88 2.61 6.30
CA LYS A 73 -15.69 3.67 6.94
C LYS A 73 -16.49 4.49 5.93
N GLY A 74 -16.34 4.21 4.64
CA GLY A 74 -17.11 4.81 3.56
C GLY A 74 -18.54 4.27 3.48
N SER A 75 -19.32 4.89 2.59
CA SER A 75 -20.73 4.54 2.34
C SER A 75 -20.92 3.55 1.19
N LYS A 76 -19.86 3.23 0.43
CA LYS A 76 -19.92 2.32 -0.73
C LYS A 76 -18.91 1.18 -0.62
N PRO A 77 -19.19 0.02 -1.26
CA PRO A 77 -18.19 -1.01 -1.45
C PRO A 77 -16.97 -0.44 -2.16
N ALA A 78 -15.78 -0.82 -1.72
CA ALA A 78 -14.53 -0.33 -2.25
C ALA A 78 -13.59 -1.50 -2.56
N TYR A 79 -12.88 -1.40 -3.69
CA TYR A 79 -11.67 -2.18 -3.91
C TYR A 79 -10.50 -1.45 -3.29
N TYR A 80 -9.51 -2.17 -2.78
CA TYR A 80 -8.34 -1.57 -2.16
C TYR A 80 -7.04 -2.22 -2.62
N ALA A 81 -5.99 -1.39 -2.68
CA ALA A 81 -4.61 -1.80 -2.86
C ALA A 81 -3.76 -1.14 -1.78
N LEU A 82 -2.69 -1.79 -1.36
CA LEU A 82 -1.76 -1.29 -0.34
C LEU A 82 -0.35 -1.33 -0.89
N ILE A 83 0.32 -0.18 -0.85
CA ILE A 83 1.72 -0.05 -1.24
C ILE A 83 2.56 0.31 -0.02
N ASP A 84 3.79 -0.20 -0.05
CA ASP A 84 4.89 0.15 0.85
C ASP A 84 5.83 1.10 0.08
N ILE A 85 6.21 2.21 0.72
CA ILE A 85 7.21 3.15 0.21
C ILE A 85 8.34 3.22 1.24
N GLN A 86 9.39 2.45 0.98
CA GLN A 86 10.54 2.26 1.86
C GLN A 86 11.37 3.54 2.05
N PRO A 87 12.21 3.62 3.09
CA PRO A 87 13.09 4.77 3.33
C PRO A 87 13.97 5.18 2.14
N ASP A 88 14.38 4.25 1.30
CA ASP A 88 15.20 4.48 0.10
C ASP A 88 14.35 4.81 -1.17
N ASN A 89 13.04 4.95 -1.02
CA ASN A 89 12.04 5.22 -2.06
C ASN A 89 11.75 4.05 -3.00
N VAL A 90 12.16 2.83 -2.64
CA VAL A 90 11.63 1.63 -3.29
C VAL A 90 10.14 1.53 -2.96
N VAL A 91 9.34 1.24 -3.99
CA VAL A 91 7.90 1.05 -3.87
C VAL A 91 7.57 -0.41 -4.08
N ASN A 92 6.93 -1.03 -3.09
CA ASN A 92 6.46 -2.41 -3.14
C ASN A 92 4.94 -2.46 -3.11
N LEU A 93 4.38 -3.48 -3.76
CA LEU A 93 2.96 -3.77 -3.69
C LEU A 93 2.73 -4.84 -2.62
N LEU A 94 2.07 -4.47 -1.52
CA LEU A 94 1.69 -5.41 -0.46
C LEU A 94 0.36 -6.09 -0.76
N ILE A 95 -0.61 -5.34 -1.30
CA ILE A 95 -1.94 -5.83 -1.65
C ILE A 95 -2.30 -5.38 -3.06
N PRO A 96 -2.71 -6.29 -3.97
CA PRO A 96 -2.93 -7.73 -3.79
C PRO A 96 -1.67 -8.51 -3.37
N VAL A 97 -1.84 -9.52 -2.52
CA VAL A 97 -0.75 -10.41 -2.09
C VAL A 97 -0.51 -11.53 -3.10
N TYR A 98 0.71 -12.08 -3.08
CA TYR A 98 1.03 -13.36 -3.71
C TYR A 98 0.91 -14.48 -2.66
N ASP A 99 0.06 -15.47 -2.90
CA ASP A 99 -0.04 -16.65 -2.03
C ASP A 99 1.15 -17.57 -2.31
N ASN A 100 2.14 -17.54 -1.41
CA ASN A 100 3.35 -18.35 -1.51
C ASN A 100 3.08 -19.87 -1.40
N VAL A 101 1.98 -20.30 -0.78
CA VAL A 101 1.67 -21.73 -0.64
C VAL A 101 1.06 -22.25 -1.93
N ARG A 102 0.09 -21.52 -2.47
CA ARG A 102 -0.59 -21.90 -3.72
C ARG A 102 0.16 -21.44 -4.97
N GLN A 103 1.23 -20.66 -4.81
CA GLN A 103 1.99 -20.03 -5.90
C GLN A 103 1.06 -19.31 -6.88
N VAL A 104 0.06 -18.62 -6.32
CA VAL A 104 -0.98 -17.94 -7.10
C VAL A 104 -1.14 -16.52 -6.58
N ARG A 105 -1.26 -15.58 -7.52
CA ARG A 105 -1.66 -14.23 -7.17
C ARG A 105 -3.16 -14.18 -6.96
N ILE A 106 -3.58 -13.65 -5.83
CA ILE A 106 -4.99 -13.40 -5.58
C ILE A 106 -5.43 -12.25 -6.50
N PRO A 107 -6.48 -12.42 -7.31
CA PRO A 107 -6.98 -11.37 -8.20
C PRO A 107 -7.31 -10.09 -7.43
N ASN A 108 -7.03 -8.93 -8.01
CA ASN A 108 -7.38 -7.63 -7.43
C ASN A 108 -8.89 -7.45 -7.18
N THR A 109 -9.74 -8.20 -7.89
CA THR A 109 -11.19 -8.24 -7.68
C THR A 109 -11.61 -8.87 -6.34
N GLU A 110 -10.73 -9.64 -5.70
CA GLU A 110 -10.98 -10.25 -4.38
C GLU A 110 -10.71 -9.26 -3.24
N PHE A 111 -9.92 -8.21 -3.47
CA PHE A 111 -9.61 -7.18 -2.47
C PHE A 111 -10.70 -6.12 -2.45
N ARG A 112 -11.91 -6.56 -2.10
CA ARG A 112 -13.12 -5.74 -1.98
C ARG A 112 -13.62 -5.77 -0.54
N ILE A 113 -14.07 -4.63 -0.03
CA ILE A 113 -14.60 -4.50 1.32
C ILE A 113 -15.92 -3.72 1.32
N MET A 114 -16.92 -4.23 2.04
CA MET A 114 -18.27 -3.65 2.10
C MET A 114 -18.33 -2.49 3.13
N PRO A 115 -19.27 -1.54 2.99
CA PRO A 115 -19.44 -0.46 3.97
C PRO A 115 -19.61 -0.98 5.40
N GLY A 116 -18.87 -0.41 6.35
CA GLY A 116 -18.89 -0.80 7.76
C GLY A 116 -18.18 -2.11 8.08
N GLU A 117 -17.70 -2.83 7.07
CA GLU A 117 -16.97 -4.08 7.26
C GLU A 117 -15.55 -3.81 7.79
N SER A 118 -15.08 -4.72 8.65
CA SER A 118 -13.70 -4.78 9.13
C SER A 118 -13.17 -6.20 8.95
N ILE A 119 -12.06 -6.34 8.25
CA ILE A 119 -11.40 -7.63 8.03
C ILE A 119 -9.98 -7.57 8.58
N GLU A 120 -9.60 -8.58 9.37
CA GLU A 120 -8.19 -8.82 9.67
C GLU A 120 -7.65 -9.75 8.58
N LEU A 121 -6.60 -9.31 7.88
CA LEU A 121 -5.99 -10.15 6.85
C LEU A 121 -5.28 -11.33 7.50
N ASP A 122 -5.32 -12.50 6.88
CA ASP A 122 -4.68 -13.70 7.44
C ASP A 122 -3.15 -13.70 7.33
N TYR A 123 -2.59 -12.75 6.58
CA TYR A 123 -1.15 -12.61 6.36
C TYR A 123 -0.46 -11.97 7.56
N VAL A 124 0.67 -12.57 7.95
CA VAL A 124 1.66 -11.94 8.82
C VAL A 124 2.71 -11.29 7.92
N PHE A 125 2.96 -10.01 8.16
CA PHE A 125 3.99 -9.23 7.51
C PHE A 125 5.18 -9.12 8.44
N ASP A 126 6.37 -9.20 7.84
CA ASP A 126 7.64 -9.11 8.52
C ASP A 126 8.27 -7.74 8.26
N ILE A 127 8.85 -7.15 9.29
CA ILE A 127 9.62 -5.92 9.19
C ILE A 127 11.09 -6.27 8.96
N PHE A 128 11.65 -5.74 7.88
CA PHE A 128 13.05 -5.92 7.52
C PHE A 128 13.67 -4.60 7.06
N PRO A 129 15.01 -4.47 7.04
CA PRO A 129 15.69 -3.30 6.53
C PRO A 129 15.27 -2.95 5.08
N PRO A 130 15.39 -1.66 4.67
CA PRO A 130 16.21 -0.62 5.28
C PRO A 130 15.56 0.10 6.46
N THR A 131 16.36 0.50 7.46
CA THR A 131 15.90 1.31 8.59
C THR A 131 15.62 2.75 8.17
N GLY A 132 14.59 3.38 8.72
CA GLY A 132 14.24 4.77 8.43
C GLY A 132 12.74 4.99 8.47
N THR A 133 12.29 6.06 7.81
CA THR A 133 10.86 6.38 7.71
C THR A 133 10.23 5.63 6.54
N GLU A 134 9.19 4.87 6.84
CA GLU A 134 8.42 4.10 5.88
C GLU A 134 6.99 4.64 5.80
N VAL A 135 6.37 4.48 4.63
CA VAL A 135 4.99 4.93 4.39
C VAL A 135 4.20 3.79 3.79
N PHE A 136 3.17 3.36 4.50
CA PHE A 136 2.14 2.52 3.93
C PHE A 136 1.00 3.41 3.43
N LYS A 137 0.63 3.21 2.17
CA LYS A 137 -0.46 3.94 1.53
C LYS A 137 -1.48 2.98 0.96
N LEU A 138 -2.68 3.06 1.50
CA LEU A 138 -3.85 2.36 1.00
C LEU A 138 -4.54 3.26 -0.01
N ILE A 139 -4.89 2.69 -1.15
CA ILE A 139 -5.68 3.35 -2.18
C ILE A 139 -6.97 2.55 -2.34
N ALA A 140 -8.11 3.23 -2.23
CA ALA A 140 -9.43 2.64 -2.36
C ALA A 140 -10.22 3.28 -3.50
N SER A 141 -10.92 2.49 -4.29
CA SER A 141 -11.70 2.99 -5.44
C SER A 141 -12.95 2.18 -5.72
N GLN A 142 -13.80 2.74 -6.59
CA GLN A 142 -15.00 2.06 -7.07
C GLN A 142 -14.68 0.80 -7.89
N ASP A 143 -13.65 0.88 -8.74
CA ASP A 143 -13.23 -0.19 -9.64
C ASP A 143 -11.99 -0.91 -9.09
N PRO A 144 -11.75 -2.19 -9.45
CA PRO A 144 -10.54 -2.91 -9.07
C PRO A 144 -9.27 -2.16 -9.47
N ILE A 145 -8.28 -2.13 -8.58
CA ILE A 145 -7.00 -1.46 -8.80
C ILE A 145 -5.94 -2.51 -9.17
N ASN A 146 -5.28 -2.36 -10.30
CA ASN A 146 -4.17 -3.20 -10.74
C ASN A 146 -2.86 -2.39 -10.78
N LEU A 147 -2.21 -2.25 -9.63
CA LEU A 147 -0.92 -1.54 -9.54
C LEU A 147 0.27 -2.41 -9.90
N GLU A 148 0.10 -3.72 -9.97
CA GLU A 148 1.19 -4.67 -10.19
C GLU A 148 2.01 -4.39 -11.44
N PRO A 149 1.43 -4.27 -12.66
CA PRO A 149 2.23 -4.05 -13.86
C PRO A 149 2.90 -2.66 -13.84
N ILE A 150 2.39 -1.73 -13.04
CA ILE A 150 2.94 -0.38 -12.90
C ILE A 150 4.16 -0.40 -11.97
N VAL A 151 4.02 -1.04 -10.80
CA VAL A 151 5.06 -1.16 -9.78
C VAL A 151 6.19 -2.09 -10.24
N LEU A 152 5.86 -3.25 -10.78
CA LEU A 152 6.86 -4.24 -11.21
C LEU A 152 7.63 -3.82 -12.47
N ASN A 153 6.93 -3.26 -13.47
CA ASN A 153 7.56 -2.89 -14.74
C ASN A 153 7.97 -1.42 -14.79
N LYS A 154 7.89 -0.69 -13.67
CA LYS A 154 8.20 0.74 -13.57
C LYS A 154 7.52 1.55 -14.69
N GLY A 155 6.22 1.28 -14.92
CA GLY A 155 5.41 1.91 -15.97
C GLY A 155 5.77 1.58 -17.43
N THR A 156 6.68 0.63 -17.69
CA THR A 156 6.98 0.16 -19.05
C THR A 156 6.01 -0.92 -19.50
N GLY A 157 5.54 -0.86 -20.75
CA GLY A 157 4.71 -1.93 -21.35
C GLY A 157 3.23 -1.98 -20.93
N THR A 158 2.73 -1.02 -20.14
CA THR A 158 1.33 -0.95 -19.72
C THR A 158 0.41 -0.41 -20.84
N ARG A 159 0.23 -1.17 -21.93
CA ARG A 159 -0.69 -0.84 -23.04
C ARG A 159 -2.08 -1.49 -22.92
N GLY A 160 -2.56 -1.68 -21.71
CA GLY A 160 -3.91 -2.20 -21.41
C GLY A 160 -4.94 -1.09 -21.17
N ASN A 161 -6.21 -1.47 -21.07
CA ASN A 161 -7.31 -0.58 -20.69
C ASN A 161 -7.20 -0.26 -19.18
N MET A 162 -6.24 0.60 -18.82
CA MET A 162 -5.99 1.02 -17.43
C MET A 162 -7.07 1.98 -16.95
N ASN A 163 -7.47 1.88 -15.69
CA ASN A 163 -8.32 2.89 -15.09
C ASN A 163 -7.56 4.24 -14.93
N PRO A 164 -8.24 5.39 -14.75
CA PRO A 164 -7.57 6.68 -14.67
C PRO A 164 -6.50 6.78 -13.56
N LEU A 165 -6.71 6.10 -12.43
CA LEU A 165 -5.76 6.05 -11.32
C LEU A 165 -4.48 5.30 -11.71
N GLU A 166 -4.62 4.14 -12.35
CA GLU A 166 -3.52 3.35 -12.90
C GLU A 166 -2.74 4.14 -13.95
N GLN A 167 -3.43 4.90 -14.81
CA GLN A 167 -2.78 5.76 -15.80
C GLN A 167 -2.00 6.89 -15.13
N LEU A 168 -2.57 7.55 -14.12
CA LEU A 168 -1.88 8.59 -13.35
C LEU A 168 -0.59 8.03 -12.71
N LEU A 169 -0.69 6.84 -12.12
CA LEU A 169 0.43 6.15 -11.52
C LEU A 169 1.46 5.73 -12.56
N ALA A 170 1.08 5.13 -13.68
CA ALA A 170 1.97 4.76 -14.77
C ALA A 170 2.72 5.98 -15.34
N ASN A 171 2.01 7.10 -15.53
CA ASN A 171 2.59 8.35 -16.02
C ASN A 171 3.63 8.93 -15.05
N SER A 172 3.51 8.67 -13.75
CA SER A 172 4.52 9.10 -12.76
C SER A 172 5.89 8.41 -12.94
N TYR A 173 5.93 7.23 -13.57
CA TYR A 173 7.19 6.54 -13.91
C TYR A 173 7.76 6.97 -15.28
N GLY A 174 6.91 7.51 -16.15
CA GLY A 174 7.24 7.86 -17.52
C GLY A 174 7.81 9.29 -17.66
N ASN A 175 8.84 9.45 -18.49
CA ASN A 175 9.39 10.75 -18.86
C ASN A 175 8.61 11.35 -20.05
N THR A 176 7.27 11.40 -19.99
CA THR A 176 6.46 11.79 -21.15
C THR A 176 6.05 13.25 -21.07
N ARG A 177 6.89 14.10 -21.67
CA ARG A 177 6.45 15.38 -22.23
C ARG A 177 5.42 15.08 -23.33
N GLY A 178 4.14 15.32 -23.06
CA GLY A 178 3.10 15.38 -24.09
C GLY A 178 2.37 14.08 -24.40
N SER A 179 1.56 13.59 -23.47
CA SER A 179 0.37 12.79 -23.80
C SER A 179 -0.68 13.08 -22.73
N GLY A 180 -1.95 13.18 -23.12
CA GLY A 180 -3.04 13.83 -22.38
C GLY A 180 -3.05 13.58 -20.87
N VAL A 181 -3.28 14.64 -20.10
CA VAL A 181 -3.50 14.57 -18.66
C VAL A 181 -4.73 13.71 -18.44
N SER A 182 -4.55 12.44 -18.07
CA SER A 182 -5.63 11.60 -17.56
C SER A 182 -6.06 12.19 -16.23
N THR A 183 -7.13 12.98 -16.25
CA THR A 183 -7.74 13.50 -15.04
C THR A 183 -8.45 12.35 -14.35
N VAL A 184 -7.96 11.97 -13.17
CA VAL A 184 -8.71 11.05 -12.31
C VAL A 184 -10.00 11.78 -11.89
N PRO A 185 -11.19 11.23 -12.18
CA PRO A 185 -12.44 11.90 -11.82
C PRO A 185 -12.46 12.19 -10.32
N ALA A 186 -12.82 13.42 -9.95
CA ALA A 186 -12.95 13.78 -8.53
C ALA A 186 -13.93 12.82 -7.85
N GLY A 187 -13.54 12.27 -6.70
CA GLY A 187 -14.36 11.31 -5.95
C GLY A 187 -14.28 9.85 -6.40
N SER A 188 -13.42 9.48 -7.36
CA SER A 188 -13.31 8.09 -7.83
C SER A 188 -12.41 7.20 -6.97
N ALA A 189 -11.53 7.80 -6.16
CA ALA A 189 -10.67 7.07 -5.25
C ALA A 189 -10.33 7.90 -4.00
N ASN A 190 -10.01 7.20 -2.92
CA ASN A 190 -9.58 7.74 -1.63
C ASN A 190 -8.22 7.15 -1.24
N THR A 191 -7.38 7.94 -0.59
CA THR A 191 -6.11 7.46 -0.02
C THR A 191 -6.14 7.49 1.51
N TYR A 192 -5.50 6.52 2.13
CA TYR A 192 -5.23 6.51 3.56
C TYR A 192 -3.76 6.16 3.81
N THR A 193 -3.10 6.94 4.65
CA THR A 193 -1.65 6.91 4.80
C THR A 193 -1.28 6.71 6.27
N ILE A 194 -0.41 5.75 6.55
CA ILE A 194 0.31 5.68 7.83
C ILE A 194 1.81 5.81 7.58
N VAL A 195 2.42 6.74 8.31
CA VAL A 195 3.87 6.92 8.36
C VAL A 195 4.39 6.26 9.64
N PHE A 196 5.44 5.45 9.53
CA PHE A 196 6.07 4.79 10.66
C PHE A 196 7.59 4.72 10.47
N LYS A 197 8.30 4.24 11.49
CA LYS A 197 9.75 4.05 11.43
C LYS A 197 10.13 2.59 11.60
N ILE A 198 11.20 2.20 10.92
CA ILE A 198 11.93 0.95 11.15
C ILE A 198 13.26 1.28 11.81
N GLU A 199 13.50 0.68 12.97
CA GLU A 199 14.75 0.75 13.73
C GLU A 199 15.46 -0.62 13.78
N LYS A 200 16.69 -0.63 14.28
CA LYS A 200 17.44 -1.87 14.52
C LYS A 200 17.03 -2.56 15.80
#